data_AF-A0A932MBX6-F1
#
_entry.id   AF-A0A932MBX6-F1
#
_cell.length_a   1.000
_cell.length_b   1.000
_cell.length_c   1.000
_cell.angle_alpha   90.00
_cell.angle_beta   90.00
_cell.angle_gamma   90.00
#
_symmetry.space_group_name_H-M   'P 1'
#
loop_
_entity.id
_entity.type
_entity.pdbx_description
1 polymer ?
#
loop_
_entity_poly.entity_id
_entity_poly.type
_entity_poly.pdbx_seq_one_letter_code
_entity_poly.pdbx_strand_id
1 'polypeptide(L)' 'VMCVTHLPQVAAAGDQQWQVTKSQTDGGVLSTVTVLDGQRRVEEIARMLGGVKITETTRKHAAEMLGL' A
#
# COMPACT_ATOMS: atom_id res chain seq x y z
N VAL A 1 17.73 -3.31 1.69
CA VAL A 1 17.28 -3.68 0.32
C VAL A 1 16.18 -2.72 -0.08
N MET A 2 16.17 -2.23 -1.32
CA MET A 2 15.09 -1.36 -1.82
C MET A 2 14.43 -2.06 -3.02
N CYS A 3 13.10 -2.18 -3.00
CA CYS A 3 12.32 -2.85 -4.04
C CYS A 3 11.11 -2.01 -4.40
N VAL A 4 10.77 -1.97 -5.68
CA VAL A 4 9.50 -1.42 -6.18
C VAL A 4 8.63 -2.61 -6.60
N THR A 5 7.43 -2.71 -6.04
CA THR A 5 6.56 -3.87 -6.23
C THR A 5 5.09 -3.46 -6.32
N HIS A 6 4.32 -4.24 -7.07
CA HIS A 6 2.86 -4.20 -7.06
C HIS A 6 2.25 -5.42 -6.34
N LEU A 7 3.09 -6.36 -5.89
CA LEU A 7 2.66 -7.56 -5.19
C LEU A 7 2.50 -7.29 -3.68
N PRO A 8 1.32 -7.52 -3.10
CA PRO A 8 1.08 -7.26 -1.68
C PRO A 8 1.98 -8.10 -0.77
N GLN A 9 2.34 -9.32 -1.17
CA GLN A 9 3.20 -10.23 -0.39
C GLN A 9 4.61 -9.64 -0.21
N VAL A 10 5.15 -9.04 -1.27
CA VAL A 10 6.47 -8.41 -1.24
C VAL A 10 6.42 -7.12 -0.42
N ALA A 11 5.35 -6.32 -0.56
CA ALA A 11 5.19 -5.09 0.21
C ALA A 11 4.99 -5.34 1.72
N ALA A 12 4.26 -6.40 2.09
CA ALA A 12 4.05 -6.78 3.49
C ALA A 12 5.33 -7.27 4.17
N ALA A 13 6.20 -8.00 3.44
CA ALA A 13 7.47 -8.49 3.94
C ALA A 13 8.52 -7.40 4.21
N GLY A 14 8.29 -6.16 3.76
CA GLY A 14 9.21 -5.04 4.00
C GLY A 14 9.13 -4.49 5.42
N ASP A 15 10.27 -4.11 5.98
CA ASP A 15 10.35 -3.41 7.28
C ASP A 15 9.67 -2.04 7.21
N GLN A 16 9.77 -1.38 6.06
CA GLN A 16 9.15 -0.08 5.77
C GLN A 16 8.40 -0.16 4.43
N GLN A 17 7.33 0.61 4.31
CA GLN A 17 6.51 0.66 3.10
C GLN A 17 6.19 2.10 2.72
N TRP A 18 6.49 2.46 1.47
CA TRP A 18 6.24 3.78 0.92
C TRP A 18 5.27 3.67 -0.25
N GLN A 19 4.30 4.57 -0.32
CA GLN A 19 3.33 4.65 -1.41
C GLN A 19 3.73 5.75 -2.38
N VAL A 20 3.73 5.43 -3.67
CA VAL A 20 3.91 6.42 -4.74
C VAL A 20 2.55 6.68 -5.38
N THR A 21 2.07 7.92 -5.32
CA THR A 21 0.83 8.34 -5.98
C THR A 21 1.12 9.42 -7.01
N LYS A 22 0.25 9.52 -8.02
CA LYS A 22 0.27 10.59 -9.01
C LYS A 22 -1.00 11.43 -8.87
N SER A 23 -0.85 12.74 -8.88
CA SER A 23 -1.97 13.68 -8.93
C SER A 23 -1.78 14.65 -10.08
N GLN A 24 -2.89 15.03 -10.71
CA GLN A 24 -2.89 16.07 -11.73
C GLN A 24 -3.04 17.43 -11.04
N THR A 25 -2.18 18.36 -11.42
CA THR A 25 -2.17 19.75 -10.95
C THR A 25 -2.20 20.68 -12.16
N ASP A 26 -2.47 21.97 -11.96
CA ASP A 26 -2.47 22.96 -13.05
C ASP A 26 -1.13 23.02 -13.81
N GLY A 27 -0.02 22.65 -13.15
CA GLY A 27 1.32 22.58 -13.74
C GLY A 27 1.70 21.22 -14.34
N GLY A 28 0.79 20.25 -14.39
CA GLY A 28 1.04 18.89 -14.90
C GLY A 28 0.88 17.80 -13.83
N VAL A 29 1.40 16.60 -14.12
CA VAL A 29 1.30 15.43 -13.22
C VAL A 29 2.46 15.43 -12.23
N LEU A 30 2.15 15.50 -10.93
CA LEU A 30 3.12 15.40 -9.85
C LEU A 30 3.10 13.98 -9.27
N SER A 31 4.28 13.45 -8.92
CA SER A 31 4.40 12.20 -8.17
C SER A 31 4.78 12.49 -6.72
N THR A 32 4.04 11.92 -5.78
CA THR A 32 4.25 12.11 -4.34
C THR A 32 4.58 10.77 -3.70
N VAL A 33 5.56 10.78 -2.79
CA VAL A 33 5.97 9.62 -2.00
C VAL A 33 5.56 9.82 -0.56
N THR A 34 4.79 8.88 -0.01
CA THR A 34 4.28 8.93 1.36
C THR A 34 4.70 7.68 2.13
N VAL A 35 5.29 7.86 3.31
CA VAL A 35 5.59 6.74 4.22
C VAL A 35 4.29 6.23 4.84
N LEU A 36 4.10 4.91 4.84
CA LEU A 36 2.94 4.25 5.44
C LEU A 36 3.32 3.62 6.79
N ASP A 37 2.52 3.89 7.82
CA ASP A 37 2.63 3.32 9.16
C ASP A 37 1.40 2.45 9.49
N GLY A 38 1.57 1.51 10.43
CA GLY A 38 0.50 0.68 11.03
C GLY A 38 -0.74 0.47 10.16
N GLN A 39 -1.81 1.22 10.46
CA GLN A 39 -3.08 1.12 9.77
C GLN A 39 -3.02 1.49 8.28
N ARG A 40 -2.22 2.48 7.89
CA ARG A 40 -2.04 2.85 6.48
C ARG A 40 -1.36 1.75 5.68
N ARG A 41 -0.48 0.95 6.31
CA ARG A 41 0.06 -0.26 5.67
C ARG A 41 -1.03 -1.30 5.46
N VAL A 42 -1.89 -1.56 6.45
CA VAL A 42 -3.02 -2.50 6.32
C VAL A 42 -3.92 -2.09 5.16
N GLU A 43 -4.31 -0.81 5.08
CA GLU A 43 -5.18 -0.32 3.99
C GLU A 43 -4.52 -0.43 2.62
N GLU A 44 -3.21 -0.14 2.51
CA GLU A 44 -2.52 -0.25 1.22
C GLU A 44 -2.36 -1.71 0.78
N ILE A 45 -2.01 -2.62 1.69
CA ILE A 45 -1.94 -4.06 1.38
C ILE A 45 -3.34 -4.57 1.01
N ALA A 46 -4.38 -4.15 1.73
CA ALA A 46 -5.77 -4.51 1.40
C ALA A 46 -6.19 -3.97 0.02
N ARG A 47 -5.78 -2.75 -0.33
CA ARG A 47 -6.00 -2.15 -1.66
C ARG A 47 -5.28 -2.96 -2.75
N MET A 48 -4.04 -3.37 -2.50
CA MET A 48 -3.26 -4.21 -3.43
C MET A 48 -3.88 -5.61 -3.60
N LEU A 49 -4.50 -6.17 -2.56
CA LEU A 49 -5.19 -7.46 -2.59
C LEU A 49 -6.58 -7.42 -3.27
N GLY A 50 -7.42 -6.45 -2.87
CA GLY A 50 -8.83 -6.36 -3.28
C GLY A 50 -9.07 -5.50 -4.52
N GLY A 51 -8.03 -4.81 -5.00
CA GLY A 51 -8.13 -3.90 -6.13
C GLY A 51 -9.15 -2.79 -5.89
N VAL A 52 -10.27 -2.83 -6.63
CA VAL A 52 -11.30 -1.77 -6.65
C VAL A 52 -12.21 -1.83 -5.42
N LYS A 53 -12.41 -3.00 -4.80
CA LYS A 53 -13.34 -3.15 -3.66
C LYS A 53 -12.60 -3.65 -2.42
N ILE A 54 -12.35 -2.73 -1.50
CA ILE A 54 -11.78 -3.06 -0.19
C ILE A 54 -12.90 -3.51 0.75
N THR A 55 -12.84 -4.75 1.21
CA THR A 55 -13.80 -5.32 2.18
C THR A 55 -13.14 -5.52 3.54
N GLU A 56 -13.94 -5.76 4.58
CA GLU A 56 -13.42 -6.15 5.89
C GLU A 56 -12.58 -7.43 5.81
N THR A 57 -13.01 -8.42 5.01
CA THR A 57 -12.25 -9.65 4.78
C THR A 57 -10.88 -9.36 4.17
N THR A 58 -10.82 -8.43 3.21
CA THR A 58 -9.55 -8.02 2.58
C THR A 58 -8.62 -7.32 3.58
N ARG A 59 -9.16 -6.47 4.46
CA ARG A 59 -8.39 -5.82 5.54
C ARG A 59 -7.88 -6.83 6.56
N LYS A 60 -8.70 -7.80 6.94
CA LYS A 60 -8.30 -8.86 7.86
C LYS A 60 -7.14 -9.67 7.28
N HIS A 61 -7.23 -10.09 6.02
CA HIS A 61 -6.14 -10.78 5.34
C HIS A 61 -4.86 -9.92 5.27
N ALA A 62 -4.99 -8.61 5.01
CA ALA A 62 -3.85 -7.69 5.00
C ALA A 62 -3.19 -7.55 6.39
N ALA A 63 -3.98 -7.49 7.46
CA ALA A 63 -3.48 -7.47 8.84
C ALA A 63 -2.72 -8.76 9.17
N GLU A 64 -3.28 -9.93 8.81
CA GLU A 64 -2.63 -11.23 8.98
C GLU A 64 -1.27 -11.29 8.27
N MET A 65 -1.15 -10.73 7.06
CA MET A 65 0.13 -10.63 6.33
C MET A 65 1.17 -9.74 7.02
N LEU A 66 0.73 -8.76 7.82
CA LEU A 66 1.59 -7.86 8.58
C LEU A 66 1.86 -8.35 10.00
N GLY A 67 1.26 -9.48 10.41
CA GLY A 67 1.38 -10.03 11.76
C GLY A 67 0.62 -9.25 12.84
N LEU A 68 -0.48 -8.59 12.46
CA LEU A 68 -1.36 -7.79 13.33
C LEU A 68 -2.66 -8.51 13.70
#